data_AF-A0A1I7RIG5-F1
#
_entry.id   AF-A0A1I7RIG5-F1
#
_cell.length_a   1.000
_cell.length_b   1.000
_cell.length_c   1.000
_cell.angle_alpha   90.00
_cell.angle_beta   90.00
_cell.angle_gamma   90.00
#
_symmetry.space_group_name_H-M   'P 1'
#
loop_
_entity.id
_entity.type
_entity.pdbx_description
1 polymer ?
#
loop_
_entity_poly.entity_id
_entity_poly.type
_entity_poly.pdbx_seq_one_letter_code
_entity_poly.pdbx_strand_id
1 'polypeptide(L)'
;MVSYNTFVESRKQIGRMRDARTFTVVLVVLYGILKEFRPSTPFLTPFLEGPTKNFSVQELYGEIYPFWTYSYLVFLIPVFFITDLLKYKPVVVLEAASLTLTWGLLVFGKTVWQMQIMQIAFGMATSAEIAYYSYLYAVVDKRNFKKVTAYIRSAVMLGKFFGYAVAQIIVTFDNGAYLLLNQVEFEILK
;
A
#
# COMPACT_ATOMS: atom_id res chain seq x y z
N MET A 1 -3.01 -52.01 18.65
CA MET A 1 -2.79 -51.52 17.27
C MET A 1 -3.61 -50.28 16.90
N VAL A 2 -4.84 -50.09 17.42
CA VAL A 2 -5.71 -48.95 17.06
C VAL A 2 -5.14 -47.58 17.46
N SER A 3 -4.46 -47.47 18.62
CA SER A 3 -3.92 -46.19 19.14
C SER A 3 -2.77 -45.57 18.31
N TYR A 4 -1.97 -46.39 17.63
CA TYR A 4 -0.83 -45.89 16.83
C TYR A 4 -1.28 -45.20 15.54
N ASN A 5 -2.30 -45.75 14.87
CA ASN A 5 -2.85 -45.17 13.65
C ASN A 5 -3.55 -43.82 13.92
N THR A 6 -4.26 -43.69 15.05
CA THR A 6 -4.90 -42.43 15.46
C THR A 6 -3.88 -41.34 15.79
N PHE A 7 -2.72 -41.71 16.34
CA PHE A 7 -1.62 -40.77 16.64
C PHE A 7 -0.88 -40.31 15.38
N VAL A 8 -0.72 -41.20 14.38
CA VAL A 8 -0.13 -40.85 13.08
C VAL A 8 -1.07 -39.97 12.27
N GLU A 9 -2.38 -40.23 12.28
CA GLU A 9 -3.38 -39.37 11.65
C GLU A 9 -3.49 -38.01 12.32
N SER A 10 -3.43 -37.93 13.65
CA SER A 10 -3.41 -36.64 14.36
C SER A 10 -2.14 -35.84 14.06
N ARG A 11 -0.97 -36.49 13.95
CA ARG A 11 0.27 -35.83 13.50
C ARG A 11 0.20 -35.36 12.06
N LYS A 12 -0.41 -36.15 11.15
CA LYS A 12 -0.65 -35.73 9.76
C LYS A 12 -1.64 -34.57 9.69
N GLN A 13 -2.73 -34.57 10.46
CA GLN A 13 -3.66 -33.45 10.55
C GLN A 13 -3.02 -32.21 11.16
N ILE A 14 -2.21 -32.34 12.22
CA ILE A 14 -1.44 -31.25 12.82
C ILE A 14 -0.42 -30.69 11.84
N GLY A 15 0.28 -31.55 11.09
CA GLY A 15 1.19 -31.15 10.01
C GLY A 15 0.47 -30.40 8.91
N ARG A 16 -0.66 -30.93 8.42
CA ARG A 16 -1.49 -30.33 7.37
C ARG A 16 -2.15 -29.01 7.79
N MET A 17 -2.52 -28.88 9.06
CA MET A 17 -2.95 -27.60 9.66
C MET A 17 -1.80 -26.60 9.84
N ARG A 18 -0.58 -27.08 10.09
CA ARG A 18 0.62 -26.25 10.18
C ARG A 18 1.04 -25.75 8.79
N ASP A 19 0.99 -26.60 7.77
CA ASP A 19 1.25 -26.26 6.38
C ASP A 19 0.21 -25.27 5.83
N ALA A 20 -1.07 -25.48 6.13
CA ALA A 20 -2.14 -24.53 5.77
C ALA A 20 -1.95 -23.16 6.45
N ARG A 21 -1.51 -23.12 7.72
CA ARG A 21 -1.20 -21.87 8.43
C ARG A 21 0.04 -21.18 7.86
N THR A 22 1.09 -21.93 7.54
CA THR A 22 2.31 -21.40 6.90
C THR A 22 1.98 -20.84 5.53
N PHE A 23 1.17 -21.54 4.74
CA PHE A 23 0.72 -21.10 3.42
C PHE A 23 -0.06 -19.78 3.50
N THR A 24 -1.01 -19.65 4.43
CA THR A 24 -1.73 -18.39 4.65
C THR A 24 -0.80 -17.25 5.05
N VAL A 25 0.20 -17.50 5.90
CA VAL A 25 1.18 -16.47 6.31
C VAL A 25 2.04 -16.04 5.12
N VAL A 26 2.50 -16.97 4.29
CA VAL A 26 3.27 -16.68 3.07
C VAL A 26 2.43 -15.84 2.10
N LEU A 27 1.15 -16.18 1.90
CA LEU A 27 0.24 -15.41 1.05
C LEU A 27 0.02 -13.99 1.58
N VAL A 28 -0.14 -13.81 2.89
CA VAL A 28 -0.30 -12.48 3.50
C VAL A 28 0.98 -11.64 3.36
N VAL A 29 2.15 -12.26 3.52
CA VAL A 29 3.44 -11.58 3.34
C VAL A 29 3.66 -11.21 1.88
N LEU A 30 3.41 -12.13 0.94
CA LEU A 30 3.50 -11.85 -0.50
C LEU A 30 2.52 -10.76 -0.91
N TYR A 31 1.28 -10.81 -0.43
CA TYR A 31 0.29 -9.76 -0.67
C TYR A 31 0.77 -8.40 -0.13
N GLY A 32 1.33 -8.36 1.09
CA GLY A 32 1.89 -7.13 1.66
C GLY A 32 3.08 -6.58 0.85
N ILE A 33 3.96 -7.45 0.37
CA ILE A 33 5.08 -7.07 -0.50
C ILE A 33 4.55 -6.49 -1.82
N LEU A 34 3.60 -7.15 -2.47
CA LEU A 34 3.04 -6.73 -3.75
C LEU A 34 2.24 -5.43 -3.62
N LYS A 35 1.41 -5.30 -2.57
CA LYS A 35 0.62 -4.08 -2.29
C LYS A 35 1.51 -2.85 -2.09
N GLU A 36 2.67 -3.04 -1.44
CA GLU A 36 3.60 -1.96 -1.10
C GLU A 36 4.69 -1.75 -2.15
N PHE A 37 4.64 -2.49 -3.27
CA PHE A 37 5.53 -2.30 -4.39
C PHE A 37 5.12 -1.05 -5.18
N ARG A 38 5.58 0.11 -4.70
CA ARG A 38 5.26 1.44 -5.25
C ARG A 38 6.52 2.19 -5.70
N PRO A 39 7.09 1.81 -6.85
CA PRO A 39 8.39 2.32 -7.31
C PRO A 39 8.39 3.82 -7.62
N SER A 40 7.24 4.44 -7.93
CA SER A 40 7.17 5.87 -8.26
C SER A 40 7.24 6.81 -7.05
N THR A 41 6.79 6.35 -5.87
CA THR A 41 6.68 7.17 -4.66
C THR A 41 7.97 7.88 -4.22
N PRO A 42 9.18 7.26 -4.21
CA PRO A 42 10.40 7.97 -3.82
C PRO A 42 10.85 9.01 -4.85
N PHE A 43 10.36 8.93 -6.08
CA PHE A 43 10.70 9.84 -7.18
C PHE A 43 9.59 10.81 -7.55
N LEU A 44 8.58 10.96 -6.67
CA LEU A 44 7.46 11.87 -6.91
C LEU A 44 7.91 13.33 -7.03
N THR A 45 8.70 13.82 -6.07
CA THR A 45 9.24 15.20 -6.11
C THR A 45 10.08 15.46 -7.36
N PRO A 46 11.11 14.65 -7.70
CA PRO A 46 11.87 14.88 -8.92
C PRO A 46 11.05 14.70 -10.20
N PHE A 47 9.96 13.92 -10.19
CA PHE A 47 9.03 13.85 -11.32
C PHE A 47 8.22 15.15 -11.50
N LEU A 48 7.75 15.74 -10.41
CA LEU A 48 6.95 16.97 -10.43
C LEU A 48 7.80 18.21 -10.74
N GLU A 49 9.05 18.25 -10.28
CA GLU A 49 10.03 19.28 -10.64
C GLU A 49 10.64 19.07 -12.03
N GLY A 50 10.63 17.83 -12.51
CA GLY A 50 11.23 17.45 -13.78
C GLY A 50 10.57 18.11 -14.99
N PRO A 51 11.21 18.04 -16.18
CA PRO A 51 10.80 18.75 -17.39
C PRO A 51 9.37 18.39 -17.87
N THR A 52 8.83 17.27 -17.41
CA THR A 52 7.48 16.79 -17.74
C THR A 52 6.36 17.60 -17.10
N LYS A 53 6.56 18.06 -15.86
CA LYS A 53 5.54 18.77 -15.06
C LYS A 53 5.97 20.18 -14.71
N ASN A 54 7.27 20.39 -14.49
CA ASN A 54 7.92 21.69 -14.37
C ASN A 54 7.32 22.59 -13.26
N PHE A 55 6.96 22.01 -12.11
CA PHE A 55 6.50 22.77 -10.95
C PHE A 55 7.68 23.31 -10.15
N SER A 56 7.50 24.49 -9.54
CA SER A 56 8.52 25.04 -8.64
C SER A 56 8.50 24.32 -7.29
N VAL A 57 9.66 24.26 -6.62
CA VAL A 57 9.80 23.70 -5.28
C VAL A 57 8.86 24.40 -4.29
N GLN A 58 8.75 25.73 -4.38
CA GLN A 58 7.91 26.54 -3.51
C GLN A 58 6.42 26.19 -3.65
N GLU A 59 5.97 25.96 -4.88
CA GLU A 59 4.59 25.57 -5.19
C GLU A 59 4.29 24.14 -4.75
N LEU A 60 5.25 23.22 -4.91
CA LEU A 60 5.11 21.84 -4.43
C LEU A 60 4.93 21.78 -2.92
N TYR A 61 5.84 22.38 -2.17
CA TYR A 61 5.82 22.33 -0.71
C TYR A 61 4.80 23.27 -0.08
N GLY A 62 4.45 24.38 -0.74
CA GLY A 62 3.52 25.38 -0.24
C GLY A 62 2.07 25.13 -0.62
N GLU A 63 1.81 24.62 -1.83
CA GLU A 63 0.46 24.56 -2.40
C GLU A 63 -0.01 23.16 -2.76
N ILE A 64 0.88 22.18 -2.95
CA ILE A 64 0.49 20.83 -3.39
C ILE A 64 0.55 19.85 -2.21
N TYR A 65 1.73 19.62 -1.63
CA TYR A 65 1.93 18.61 -0.57
C TYR A 65 1.13 18.83 0.72
N PRO A 66 0.84 20.06 1.19
CA PRO A 66 0.03 20.24 2.39
C PRO A 66 -1.37 19.62 2.29
N PHE A 67 -1.95 19.56 1.08
CA PHE A 67 -3.26 18.97 0.86
C PHE A 67 -3.32 17.49 1.20
N TRP A 68 -2.22 16.74 1.03
CA TRP A 68 -2.16 15.34 1.46
C TRP A 68 -2.33 15.23 2.98
N THR A 69 -1.54 15.98 3.75
CA THR A 69 -1.59 15.95 5.22
C THR A 69 -2.95 16.41 5.74
N TYR A 70 -3.51 17.49 5.20
CA TYR A 70 -4.81 18.01 5.64
C TYR A 70 -5.96 17.06 5.30
N SER A 71 -6.01 16.56 4.06
CA SER A 71 -7.04 15.62 3.63
C SER A 71 -6.97 14.30 4.39
N TYR A 72 -5.76 13.77 4.61
CA TYR A 72 -5.53 12.58 5.42
C TYR A 72 -6.14 12.71 6.82
N LEU A 73 -5.88 13.82 7.51
CA LEU A 73 -6.43 14.07 8.86
C LEU A 73 -7.96 14.15 8.84
N VAL A 74 -8.53 14.85 7.86
CA VAL A 74 -9.99 14.99 7.72
C VAL A 74 -10.65 13.65 7.40
N PHE A 75 -10.09 12.88 6.47
CA PHE A 75 -10.66 11.60 6.05
C PHE A 75 -10.48 10.48 7.05
N LEU A 76 -9.56 10.61 8.00
CA LEU A 76 -9.36 9.64 9.07
C LEU A 76 -10.70 9.36 9.78
N ILE A 77 -11.40 10.40 10.23
CA ILE A 77 -12.66 10.28 10.97
C ILE A 77 -13.73 9.48 10.18
N PRO A 78 -14.17 9.89 8.97
CA PRO A 78 -15.21 9.17 8.24
C PRO A 78 -14.80 7.75 7.82
N VAL A 79 -13.53 7.54 7.45
CA VAL A 79 -13.03 6.22 7.05
C VAL A 79 -13.02 5.25 8.22
N PHE A 80 -12.70 5.70 9.43
CA PHE A 80 -12.82 4.89 10.64
C PHE A 80 -14.27 4.45 10.87
N PHE A 81 -15.25 5.36 10.77
CA PHE A 81 -16.67 5.00 10.88
C PHE A 81 -17.11 4.00 9.81
N ILE A 82 -16.67 4.19 8.57
CA ILE A 82 -16.94 3.25 7.46
C ILE A 82 -16.37 1.86 7.79
N THR A 83 -15.16 1.80 8.34
CA THR A 83 -14.51 0.54 8.70
C THR A 83 -15.25 -0.19 9.81
N ASP A 84 -15.73 0.55 10.81
CA ASP A 84 -16.49 -0.01 11.94
C ASP A 84 -17.89 -0.50 11.52
N LEU A 85 -18.60 0.24 10.65
CA LEU A 85 -19.93 -0.16 10.19
C LEU A 85 -19.88 -1.26 9.11
N LEU A 86 -19.00 -1.12 8.12
CA LEU A 86 -19.04 -1.91 6.89
C LEU A 86 -17.92 -2.96 6.78
N LYS A 87 -17.08 -3.10 7.82
CA LYS A 87 -15.92 -4.01 7.89
C LYS A 87 -14.85 -3.65 6.84
N TYR A 88 -13.85 -4.51 6.68
CA TYR A 88 -12.66 -4.24 5.86
C TYR A 88 -12.90 -4.18 4.34
N LYS A 89 -13.94 -4.84 3.80
CA LYS A 89 -14.07 -5.00 2.33
C LYS A 89 -14.25 -3.67 1.60
N PRO A 90 -15.18 -2.76 2.00
CA PRO A 90 -15.36 -1.51 1.27
C PRO A 90 -14.20 -0.53 1.45
N VAL A 91 -13.50 -0.60 2.58
CA VAL A 91 -12.32 0.21 2.87
C VAL A 91 -11.18 -0.11 1.89
N VAL A 92 -10.95 -1.40 1.61
CA VAL A 92 -9.94 -1.82 0.64
C VAL A 92 -10.31 -1.39 -0.79
N VAL A 93 -11.60 -1.46 -1.16
CA VAL A 93 -12.07 -0.98 -2.47
C VAL A 93 -11.93 0.53 -2.60
N LEU A 94 -12.25 1.27 -1.54
CA LEU A 94 -12.08 2.73 -1.48
C LEU A 94 -10.60 3.11 -1.61
N GLU A 95 -9.71 2.40 -0.90
CA GLU A 95 -8.26 2.57 -1.00
C GLU A 95 -7.77 2.37 -2.44
N ALA A 96 -8.13 1.25 -3.07
CA ALA A 96 -7.73 0.94 -4.44
C ALA A 96 -8.24 2.00 -5.44
N ALA A 97 -9.52 2.38 -5.37
CA ALA A 97 -10.10 3.40 -6.23
C ALA A 97 -9.40 4.76 -6.07
N SER A 98 -9.05 5.12 -4.83
CA SER A 98 -8.34 6.37 -4.52
C SER A 98 -6.92 6.36 -5.10
N LEU A 99 -6.20 5.24 -4.99
CA LEU A 99 -4.85 5.09 -5.57
C LEU A 99 -4.87 5.13 -7.11
N THR A 100 -5.83 4.44 -7.74
CA THR A 100 -5.99 4.48 -9.21
C THR A 100 -6.26 5.92 -9.67
N LEU A 101 -7.07 6.69 -8.92
CA LEU A 101 -7.30 8.10 -9.20
C LEU A 101 -6.01 8.94 -9.03
N THR A 102 -5.25 8.72 -7.96
CA THR A 102 -3.98 9.42 -7.73
C THR A 102 -3.00 9.21 -8.88
N TRP A 103 -2.78 7.97 -9.32
CA TRP A 103 -1.86 7.67 -10.41
C TRP A 103 -2.39 8.09 -11.77
N GLY A 104 -3.70 7.99 -12.01
CA GLY A 104 -4.32 8.58 -13.19
C GLY A 104 -4.05 10.09 -13.27
N LEU A 105 -4.24 10.82 -12.17
CA LEU A 105 -3.97 12.26 -12.12
C LEU A 105 -2.48 12.59 -12.22
N LEU A 106 -1.58 11.74 -11.71
CA LEU A 106 -0.14 11.95 -11.92
C LEU A 106 0.26 11.81 -13.39
N VAL A 107 -0.29 10.84 -14.11
CA VAL A 107 0.01 10.65 -15.52
C VAL A 107 -0.59 11.78 -16.35
N PHE A 108 -1.89 12.08 -16.19
CA PHE A 108 -2.62 12.98 -17.09
C PHE A 108 -2.67 14.44 -16.62
N GLY A 109 -2.57 14.72 -15.32
CA GLY A 109 -2.72 16.05 -14.76
C GLY A 109 -1.54 16.96 -15.08
N LYS A 110 -1.79 18.22 -15.42
CA LYS A 110 -0.76 19.21 -15.76
C LYS A 110 -0.85 20.48 -14.91
N THR A 111 -1.95 20.68 -14.19
CA THR A 111 -2.19 21.91 -13.42
C THR A 111 -2.03 21.67 -11.92
N VAL A 112 -1.75 22.74 -11.18
CA VAL A 112 -1.64 22.74 -9.70
C VAL A 112 -2.89 22.16 -9.05
N TRP A 113 -4.06 22.62 -9.50
CA TRP A 113 -5.35 22.15 -9.00
C TRP A 113 -5.53 20.63 -9.16
N GLN A 114 -5.09 20.08 -10.29
CA GLN A 114 -5.13 18.62 -10.52
C GLN A 114 -4.16 17.89 -9.59
N MET A 115 -2.99 18.47 -9.31
CA MET A 115 -2.03 17.91 -8.35
C MET A 115 -2.54 18.00 -6.90
N GLN A 116 -3.29 19.05 -6.55
CA GLN A 116 -3.96 19.15 -5.26
C GLN A 116 -5.02 18.05 -5.10
N ILE A 117 -5.87 17.84 -6.11
CA ILE A 117 -6.85 16.73 -6.10
C ILE A 117 -6.14 15.38 -6.00
N MET A 118 -5.02 15.20 -6.70
CA MET A 118 -4.20 13.99 -6.62
C MET A 118 -3.71 13.74 -5.18
N GLN A 119 -3.22 14.77 -4.49
CA GLN A 119 -2.79 14.68 -3.09
C GLN A 119 -3.96 14.42 -2.14
N ILE A 120 -5.15 14.98 -2.41
CA ILE A 120 -6.37 14.70 -1.64
C ILE A 120 -6.79 13.23 -1.78
N ALA A 121 -6.78 12.71 -3.01
CA ALA A 121 -7.07 11.30 -3.28
C ALA A 121 -6.03 10.38 -2.60
N PHE A 122 -4.76 10.77 -2.63
CA PHE A 122 -3.71 10.02 -1.93
C PHE A 122 -3.88 10.05 -0.41
N GLY A 123 -4.35 11.17 0.15
CA GLY A 123 -4.68 11.31 1.57
C GLY A 123 -5.83 10.39 1.99
N MET A 124 -6.85 10.25 1.14
CA MET A 124 -7.95 9.30 1.33
C MET A 124 -7.47 7.84 1.27
N ALA A 125 -6.60 7.49 0.31
CA ALA A 125 -5.99 6.16 0.25
C ALA A 125 -5.20 5.85 1.52
N THR A 126 -4.39 6.81 1.98
CA THR A 126 -3.55 6.66 3.18
C THR A 126 -4.42 6.46 4.44
N SER A 127 -5.53 7.19 4.57
CA SER A 127 -6.43 7.01 5.72
C SER A 127 -7.15 5.65 5.69
N ALA A 128 -7.58 5.18 4.52
CA ALA A 128 -8.15 3.85 4.32
C ALA A 128 -7.15 2.73 4.66
N GLU A 129 -5.90 2.88 4.28
CA GLU A 129 -4.83 1.93 4.61
C GLU A 129 -4.64 1.80 6.13
N ILE A 130 -4.61 2.92 6.86
CA ILE A 130 -4.44 2.92 8.32
C ILE A 130 -5.65 2.30 9.02
N ALA A 131 -6.85 2.63 8.57
CA ALA A 131 -8.07 2.04 9.12
C ALA A 131 -8.11 0.52 8.89
N TYR A 132 -7.68 0.06 7.72
CA TYR A 132 -7.52 -1.36 7.42
C TYR A 132 -6.55 -2.06 8.39
N TYR A 133 -5.35 -1.48 8.63
CA TYR A 133 -4.42 -2.05 9.60
C TYR A 133 -4.97 -2.06 11.02
N SER A 134 -5.69 -1.00 11.42
CA SER A 134 -6.33 -0.93 12.73
C SER A 134 -7.34 -2.07 12.92
N TYR A 135 -8.21 -2.28 11.92
CA TYR A 135 -9.17 -3.38 11.92
C TYR A 135 -8.49 -4.76 11.95
N LEU A 136 -7.43 -4.93 11.15
CA LEU A 136 -6.67 -6.17 11.13
C LEU A 136 -6.10 -6.51 12.51
N TYR A 137 -5.56 -5.53 13.24
CA TYR A 137 -5.08 -5.74 14.60
C TYR A 137 -6.21 -5.99 15.61
N ALA A 138 -7.39 -5.41 15.40
CA ALA A 138 -8.55 -5.67 16.26
C ALA A 138 -9.07 -7.12 16.19
N VAL A 139 -8.92 -7.78 15.03
CA VAL A 139 -9.40 -9.16 14.80
C VAL A 139 -8.39 -10.22 15.28
N VAL A 140 -7.10 -9.88 15.39
CA VAL A 140 -6.06 -10.84 15.76
C VAL A 140 -6.07 -11.13 17.27
N ASP A 141 -5.70 -12.34 17.67
CA ASP A 141 -5.49 -12.66 19.08
C ASP A 141 -4.30 -11.91 19.68
N LYS A 142 -4.49 -11.33 20.89
CA LYS A 142 -3.44 -10.59 21.62
C LYS A 142 -2.14 -11.39 21.80
N ARG A 143 -2.23 -12.72 21.93
CA ARG A 143 -1.06 -13.62 22.06
C ARG A 143 -0.16 -13.64 20.82
N ASN A 144 -0.74 -13.38 19.65
CA ASN A 144 -0.05 -13.41 18.36
C ASN A 144 0.27 -12.01 17.81
N PHE A 145 -0.17 -10.93 18.45
CA PHE A 145 0.06 -9.54 18.02
C PHE A 145 1.51 -9.28 17.61
N LYS A 146 2.47 -9.57 18.50
CA LYS A 146 3.90 -9.32 18.21
C LYS A 146 4.38 -10.02 16.94
N LYS A 147 3.97 -11.28 16.72
CA LYS A 147 4.38 -12.06 15.54
C LYS A 147 3.72 -11.53 14.28
N VAL A 148 2.41 -11.25 14.34
CA VAL A 148 1.65 -10.75 13.20
C VAL A 148 2.13 -9.36 12.79
N THR A 149 2.34 -8.45 13.74
CA THR A 149 2.93 -7.14 13.48
C THR A 149 4.32 -7.26 12.85
N ALA A 150 5.18 -8.16 13.36
CA ALA A 150 6.51 -8.37 12.78
C ALA A 150 6.43 -8.82 11.32
N TYR A 151 5.57 -9.79 10.99
CA TYR A 151 5.41 -10.28 9.60
C TYR A 151 4.81 -9.23 8.67
N ILE A 152 3.79 -8.48 9.10
CA ILE A 152 3.18 -7.43 8.28
C ILE A 152 4.20 -6.31 8.04
N ARG A 153 4.87 -5.83 9.09
CA ARG A 153 5.86 -4.75 8.97
C ARG A 153 7.06 -5.18 8.14
N SER A 154 7.55 -6.41 8.27
CA SER A 154 8.64 -6.91 7.43
C SER A 154 8.22 -7.02 5.96
N ALA A 155 7.01 -7.52 5.69
CA ALA A 155 6.47 -7.59 4.33
C ALA A 155 6.37 -6.20 3.68
N VAL A 156 5.83 -5.21 4.40
CA VAL A 156 5.71 -3.83 3.93
C VAL A 156 7.08 -3.22 3.62
N MET A 157 8.06 -3.41 4.52
CA MET A 157 9.42 -2.88 4.33
C MET A 157 10.13 -3.55 3.15
N LEU A 158 9.94 -4.86 2.97
CA LEU A 158 10.49 -5.59 1.82
C LEU A 158 9.86 -5.11 0.50
N GLY A 159 8.54 -4.93 0.46
CA GLY A 159 7.84 -4.37 -0.72
C GLY A 159 8.40 -3.01 -1.13
N LYS A 160 8.55 -2.10 -0.16
CA LYS A 160 9.17 -0.78 -0.39
C LYS A 160 10.62 -0.89 -0.83
N PHE A 161 11.43 -1.73 -0.17
CA PHE A 161 12.82 -1.93 -0.53
C PHE A 161 12.97 -2.39 -1.98
N PHE A 162 12.25 -3.42 -2.39
CA PHE A 162 12.31 -3.92 -3.76
C PHE A 162 11.74 -2.91 -4.76
N GLY A 163 10.63 -2.24 -4.44
CA GLY A 163 10.06 -1.18 -5.27
C GLY A 163 11.06 -0.06 -5.53
N TYR A 164 11.71 0.43 -4.47
CA TYR A 164 12.65 1.55 -4.57
C TYR A 164 13.97 1.12 -5.23
N ALA A 165 14.45 -0.11 -4.98
CA ALA A 165 15.62 -0.65 -5.65
C ALA A 165 15.39 -0.78 -7.16
N VAL A 166 14.25 -1.32 -7.59
CA VAL A 166 13.88 -1.41 -9.01
C VAL A 166 13.76 -0.02 -9.61
N ALA A 167 13.09 0.90 -8.93
CA ALA A 167 12.95 2.27 -9.39
C ALA A 167 14.30 2.99 -9.56
N GLN A 168 15.19 2.86 -8.57
CA GLN A 168 16.54 3.44 -8.62
C GLN A 168 17.35 2.89 -9.79
N ILE A 169 17.26 1.57 -10.05
CA ILE A 169 17.92 0.96 -11.21
C ILE A 169 17.39 1.61 -12.49
N ILE A 170 16.08 1.69 -12.67
CA ILE A 170 15.46 2.26 -13.89
C ILE A 170 15.86 3.73 -14.10
N VAL A 171 15.79 4.56 -13.06
CA VAL A 171 16.15 5.99 -13.11
C VAL A 171 17.63 6.21 -13.42
N THR A 172 18.51 5.30 -12.98
CA THR A 172 19.96 5.43 -13.23
C THR A 172 20.31 5.26 -14.71
N PHE A 173 19.50 4.53 -15.49
CA PHE A 173 19.76 4.28 -16.91
C PHE A 173 19.10 5.29 -17.86
N ASP A 174 18.06 6.02 -17.44
CA ASP A 174 17.39 7.02 -18.26
C ASP A 174 16.69 8.11 -17.44
N ASN A 175 16.97 9.38 -17.73
CA ASN A 175 16.31 10.53 -17.11
C ASN A 175 14.82 10.66 -17.51
N GLY A 176 14.39 10.01 -18.60
CA GLY A 176 12.98 9.88 -19.00
C GLY A 176 12.17 8.85 -18.18
N ALA A 177 12.83 8.08 -17.31
CA ALA A 177 12.24 6.98 -16.55
C ALA A 177 11.12 7.39 -15.60
N TYR A 178 11.07 8.64 -15.13
CA TYR A 178 10.08 9.05 -14.14
C TYR A 178 8.64 8.94 -14.64
N LEU A 179 8.39 9.24 -15.92
CA LEU A 179 7.05 9.06 -16.51
C LEU A 179 6.72 7.57 -16.68
N LEU A 180 7.70 6.77 -17.10
CA LEU A 180 7.57 5.31 -17.22
C LEU A 180 7.24 4.66 -15.87
N LEU A 181 7.87 5.08 -14.78
CA LEU A 181 7.58 4.57 -13.44
C LEU A 181 6.12 4.82 -13.05
N ASN A 182 5.61 6.03 -13.28
CA ASN A 182 4.21 6.37 -12.99
C ASN A 182 3.23 5.62 -13.92
N GLN A 183 3.58 5.40 -15.18
CA GLN A 183 2.76 4.64 -16.13
C GLN A 183 2.70 3.15 -15.78
N VAL A 184 3.83 2.53 -15.44
CA VAL A 184 3.88 1.13 -15.00
C VAL A 184 3.05 0.96 -13.73
N GLU A 185 3.13 1.89 -12.79
CA GLU A 185 2.36 1.81 -11.55
C GLU A 185 0.86 1.99 -11.78
N PHE A 186 0.46 2.84 -12.74
CA PHE A 186 -0.92 2.97 -13.16
C PHE A 186 -1.46 1.68 -13.81
N GLU A 187 -0.67 0.99 -14.64
CA GLU A 187 -1.06 -0.29 -15.24
C GLU A 187 -1.16 -1.43 -14.20
N ILE A 188 -0.33 -1.42 -13.15
CA ILE A 188 -0.42 -2.41 -12.06
C ILE A 188 -1.71 -2.23 -11.23
N LEU A 189 -2.27 -1.01 -11.19
CA LEU A 189 -3.42 -0.65 -10.36
C LEU A 189 -4.76 -0.56 -11.12
N LYS A 190 -4.78 -0.94 -12.40
CA LYS A 190 -6.00 -1.17 -13.19
C LYS A 190 -6.54 -2.58 -12.99
#